data_AF-A0A377M7Q8-F1
#
_entry.id   AF-A0A377M7Q8-F1
#
_cell.length_a   1.000
_cell.length_b   1.000
_cell.length_c   1.000
_cell.angle_alpha   90.00
_cell.angle_beta   90.00
_cell.angle_gamma   90.00
#
_symmetry.space_group_name_H-M   'P 1'
#
loop_
_entity.id
_entity.type
_entity.pdbx_description
1 polymer ?
#
loop_
_entity_poly.entity_id
_entity_poly.type
_entity_poly.pdbx_seq_one_letter_code
_entity_poly.pdbx_strand_id
1 'polypeptide(L)'
;MWLESRKLHYLSILPGATEENLHDRAVAFLAYMTDSEEEELAAWAMRAWENSDQWYARNTLSCSEADFLYEQDFDQPLGENVPADWLPFMQEGETRWSIERNAAAAGFIREMDYLEWRRDSAIDDIP
;
A
#
# COMPACT_ATOMS: atom_id res chain seq x y z
N MET A 1 27.62 11.96 0.21
CA MET A 1 27.58 12.84 1.40
C MET A 1 26.55 12.39 2.43
N TRP A 2 25.29 12.11 2.07
CA TRP A 2 24.27 11.68 3.05
C TRP A 2 24.62 10.39 3.82
N LEU A 3 25.12 9.35 3.12
CA LEU A 3 25.56 8.10 3.74
C LEU A 3 26.75 8.30 4.71
N GLU A 4 27.73 9.13 4.34
CA GLU A 4 28.88 9.46 5.20
C GLU A 4 28.44 10.18 6.48
N SER A 5 27.50 11.12 6.38
CA SER A 5 26.93 11.80 7.54
C SER A 5 26.15 10.84 8.45
N ARG A 6 25.39 9.90 7.87
CA ARG A 6 24.70 8.85 8.62
C ARG A 6 25.67 7.89 9.29
N LYS A 7 26.75 7.52 8.61
CA LYS A 7 27.82 6.67 9.16
C LYS A 7 28.45 7.31 10.40
N LEU A 8 28.79 8.60 10.34
CA LEU A 8 29.31 9.35 11.49
C LEU A 8 28.33 9.42 12.66
N HIS A 9 27.04 9.61 12.37
CA HIS A 9 26.00 9.59 13.39
C HIS A 9 25.91 8.22 14.08
N TYR A 10 25.89 7.14 13.30
CA TYR A 10 25.82 5.78 13.82
C TYR A 10 27.04 5.36 14.64
N LEU A 11 28.24 5.80 14.27
CA LEU A 11 29.44 5.60 15.09
C LEU A 11 29.35 6.27 16.47
N SER A 12 28.51 7.31 16.62
CA SER A 12 28.33 8.01 17.90
C SER A 12 27.25 7.41 18.80
N ILE A 13 26.20 6.82 18.22
CA ILE A 13 25.02 6.36 18.98
C ILE A 13 25.00 4.84 19.18
N LEU A 14 25.58 4.08 18.25
CA LEU A 14 25.49 2.62 18.28
C LEU A 14 26.60 2.02 19.16
N PRO A 15 26.24 1.22 20.18
CA PRO A 15 27.22 0.64 21.07
C PRO A 15 28.13 -0.35 20.33
N GLY A 16 29.43 -0.12 20.39
CA GLY A 16 30.44 -0.99 19.78
C GLY A 16 30.51 -0.91 18.25
N ALA A 17 29.87 0.10 17.63
CA ALA A 17 30.04 0.35 16.21
C ALA A 17 31.47 0.81 15.90
N THR A 18 32.07 0.18 14.89
CA THR A 18 33.38 0.52 14.34
C THR A 18 33.22 0.70 12.83
N GLU A 19 34.16 1.39 12.19
CA GLU A 19 34.13 1.56 10.73
C GLU A 19 34.16 0.23 9.97
N GLU A 20 34.73 -0.82 10.56
CA GLU A 20 34.80 -2.17 10.00
C GLU A 20 33.43 -2.88 10.04
N ASN A 21 32.72 -2.75 11.15
CA ASN A 21 31.43 -3.41 11.36
C ASN A 21 30.27 -2.62 10.78
N LEU A 22 30.41 -1.30 10.66
CA LEU A 22 29.42 -0.39 10.11
C LEU A 22 29.69 -0.12 8.62
N HIS A 23 29.48 -1.15 7.82
CA HIS A 23 29.61 -1.14 6.37
C HIS A 23 28.38 -0.52 5.69
N ASP A 24 28.52 -0.10 4.44
CA ASP A 24 27.50 0.69 3.73
C ASP A 24 26.11 0.04 3.71
N ARG A 25 26.06 -1.30 3.66
CA ARG A 25 24.79 -2.05 3.76
C ARG A 25 24.10 -1.88 5.10
N ALA A 26 24.86 -1.93 6.20
CA ALA A 26 24.32 -1.70 7.55
C ALA A 26 23.84 -0.26 7.69
N VAL A 27 24.63 0.72 7.20
CA VAL A 27 24.25 2.14 7.22
C VAL A 27 22.98 2.40 6.41
N ALA A 28 22.89 1.86 5.20
CA ALA A 28 21.71 2.00 4.36
C ALA A 28 20.49 1.33 5.01
N PHE A 29 20.64 0.13 5.57
CA PHE A 29 19.55 -0.55 6.24
C PHE A 29 19.00 0.28 7.40
N LEU A 30 19.85 0.74 8.32
CA LEU A 30 19.41 1.57 9.44
C LEU A 30 18.72 2.84 8.94
N ALA A 31 19.33 3.54 7.96
CA ALA A 31 18.78 4.79 7.49
C ALA A 31 17.44 4.68 6.72
N TYR A 32 17.09 3.51 6.19
CA TYR A 32 15.85 3.29 5.46
C TYR A 32 14.80 2.46 6.22
N MET A 33 15.22 1.63 7.18
CA MET A 33 14.35 0.64 7.83
C MET A 33 14.03 0.98 9.28
N THR A 34 14.48 2.13 9.78
CA THR A 34 14.25 2.60 11.13
C THR A 34 13.92 4.09 11.09
N ASP A 35 12.96 4.51 11.90
CA ASP A 35 12.52 5.90 11.99
C ASP A 35 12.90 6.57 13.32
N SER A 36 13.43 5.79 14.28
CA SER A 36 13.82 6.27 15.60
C SER A 36 15.14 5.68 16.10
N GLU A 37 15.81 6.39 17.01
CA GLU A 37 17.05 5.93 17.65
C GLU A 37 16.88 4.59 18.39
N GLU A 38 15.70 4.34 18.98
CA GLU A 38 15.40 3.07 19.63
C GLU A 38 15.37 1.91 18.62
N GLU A 39 14.75 2.14 17.45
CA GLU A 39 14.76 1.16 16.36
C GLU A 39 16.15 0.98 15.76
N GLU A 40 16.93 2.06 15.61
CA GLU A 40 18.33 1.99 15.16
C GLU A 40 19.16 1.10 16.09
N LEU A 41 19.00 1.25 17.41
CA LEU A 41 19.65 0.41 18.43
C LEU A 41 19.17 -1.04 18.38
N ALA A 42 17.86 -1.26 18.23
CA ALA A 42 17.29 -2.61 18.14
C ALA A 42 17.75 -3.33 16.87
N ALA A 43 17.75 -2.64 15.73
CA ALA A 43 18.23 -3.15 14.45
C ALA A 43 19.74 -3.46 14.51
N TRP A 44 20.52 -2.62 15.17
CA TRP A 44 21.95 -2.85 15.41
C TRP A 44 22.20 -4.09 16.27
N ALA A 45 21.50 -4.23 17.40
CA ALA A 45 21.66 -5.38 18.30
C ALA A 45 21.33 -6.71 17.62
N MET A 46 20.36 -6.71 16.70
CA MET A 46 19.94 -7.90 15.95
C MET A 46 20.75 -8.15 14.68
N ARG A 47 21.61 -7.21 14.27
CA ARG A 47 22.22 -7.18 12.94
C ARG A 47 21.16 -7.36 11.85
N ALA A 48 20.15 -6.50 11.87
CA ALA A 48 18.97 -6.62 11.02
C ALA A 48 19.29 -6.61 9.52
N TRP A 49 20.42 -6.04 9.08
CA TRP A 49 20.88 -6.10 7.69
C TRP A 49 21.34 -7.51 7.25
N GLU A 50 21.71 -8.38 8.19
CA GLU A 50 22.04 -9.81 7.95
C GLU A 50 20.81 -10.70 8.04
N ASN A 51 19.82 -10.32 8.87
CA ASN A 51 18.61 -11.11 9.14
C ASN A 51 17.34 -10.28 8.90
N SER A 52 17.22 -9.69 7.71
CA SER A 52 16.14 -8.74 7.40
C SER A 52 14.76 -9.34 7.59
N ASP A 53 14.58 -10.63 7.28
CA ASP A 53 13.28 -11.30 7.41
C ASP A 53 12.79 -11.34 8.87
N GLN A 54 13.70 -11.48 9.84
CA GLN A 54 13.34 -11.45 11.25
C GLN A 54 13.02 -10.03 11.73
N TRP A 55 13.74 -9.04 11.19
CA TRP A 55 13.42 -7.62 11.44
C TRP A 55 12.03 -7.28 10.91
N TYR A 56 11.72 -7.68 9.67
CA TYR A 56 10.39 -7.49 9.10
C TYR A 56 9.33 -8.25 9.88
N ALA A 57 9.51 -9.53 10.22
CA ALA A 57 8.53 -10.28 10.99
C ALA A 57 8.21 -9.65 12.35
N ARG A 58 9.22 -9.07 13.02
CA ARG A 58 9.06 -8.34 14.28
C ARG A 58 8.26 -7.03 14.09
N ASN A 59 8.61 -6.25 13.07
CA ASN A 59 8.05 -4.90 12.90
C ASN A 59 6.78 -4.86 12.04
N THR A 60 6.52 -5.87 11.21
CA THR A 60 5.26 -6.01 10.46
C THR A 60 4.07 -6.24 11.38
N LEU A 61 4.24 -6.99 12.48
CA LEU A 61 3.21 -7.10 13.53
C LEU A 61 2.91 -5.74 14.20
N SER A 62 3.89 -4.83 14.27
CA SER A 62 3.69 -3.46 14.77
C SER A 62 3.20 -2.47 13.70
N CYS A 63 3.30 -2.83 12.42
CA CYS A 63 2.76 -2.11 11.27
C CYS A 63 1.35 -2.63 10.86
N SER A 64 0.84 -3.63 11.60
CA SER A 64 -0.36 -4.41 11.29
C SER A 64 -1.62 -3.96 12.05
N GLU A 65 -1.83 -2.66 12.13
CA GLU A 65 -3.22 -2.13 12.18
C GLU A 65 -3.47 -1.06 11.11
N ALA A 66 -2.42 -0.49 10.48
CA ALA A 66 -2.59 0.61 9.53
C ALA A 66 -2.26 0.24 8.06
N ASP A 67 -1.35 -0.69 7.78
CA ASP A 67 -0.87 -0.96 6.41
C ASP A 67 -1.30 -2.30 5.79
N PHE A 68 -1.99 -3.18 6.54
CA PHE A 68 -2.61 -4.38 5.95
C PHE A 68 -3.98 -4.12 5.29
N LEU A 69 -4.28 -2.86 4.94
CA LEU A 69 -5.51 -2.48 4.23
C LEU A 69 -5.40 -2.57 2.69
N TYR A 70 -4.27 -3.01 2.13
CA TYR A 70 -4.09 -3.03 0.67
C TYR A 70 -3.98 -4.40 -0.02
N GLU A 71 -4.07 -5.54 0.69
CA GLU A 71 -4.28 -6.86 0.05
C GLU A 71 -5.14 -7.80 0.92
N GLN A 72 -6.38 -7.40 1.18
CA GLN A 72 -7.46 -8.34 1.55
C GLN A 72 -8.71 -8.00 0.73
N ASP A 73 -8.63 -8.31 -0.55
CA ASP A 73 -9.82 -8.61 -1.34
C ASP A 73 -10.30 -10.02 -0.96
N PHE A 74 -11.62 -10.24 -0.96
CA PHE A 74 -12.36 -11.41 -0.44
C PHE A 74 -12.83 -11.36 1.02
N ASP A 75 -13.62 -10.34 1.37
CA ASP A 75 -14.91 -10.46 2.10
C ASP A 75 -15.37 -9.09 2.64
N GLN A 76 -15.30 -8.03 1.82
CA GLN A 76 -16.08 -6.83 2.13
C GLN A 76 -17.56 -7.16 1.89
N PRO A 77 -18.45 -6.92 2.87
CA PRO A 77 -19.87 -7.14 2.67
C PRO A 77 -20.32 -6.31 1.46
N LEU A 78 -20.90 -7.00 0.47
CA LEU A 78 -21.63 -6.50 -0.70
C LEU A 78 -22.72 -5.49 -0.30
N GLY A 79 -22.26 -4.32 0.12
CA GLY A 79 -23.02 -3.20 0.64
C GLY A 79 -22.18 -1.93 0.49
N GLU A 80 -21.31 -1.90 -0.53
CA GLU A 80 -20.79 -0.64 -1.01
C GLU A 80 -21.97 0.18 -1.49
N ASN A 81 -22.24 1.27 -0.77
CA ASN A 81 -23.20 2.28 -1.17
C ASN A 81 -22.93 2.63 -2.64
N VAL A 82 -23.87 2.30 -3.51
CA VAL A 82 -23.84 2.75 -4.90
C VAL A 82 -23.75 4.29 -4.85
N PRO A 83 -22.80 4.92 -5.55
CA PRO A 83 -22.75 6.36 -5.62
C PRO A 83 -24.12 6.91 -6.05
N ALA A 84 -24.59 7.97 -5.38
CA ALA A 84 -25.92 8.53 -5.63
C ALA A 84 -26.11 8.95 -7.10
N ASP A 85 -25.01 9.35 -7.75
CA ASP A 85 -24.97 9.75 -9.16
C ASP A 85 -25.24 8.59 -10.13
N TRP A 86 -25.10 7.34 -9.67
CA TRP A 86 -25.36 6.14 -10.50
C TRP A 86 -26.83 5.76 -10.46
N LEU A 87 -27.54 6.05 -9.36
CA LEU A 87 -28.93 5.62 -9.14
C LEU A 87 -29.88 5.94 -10.31
N PRO A 88 -29.80 7.11 -10.99
CA PRO A 88 -30.64 7.41 -12.15
C PRO A 88 -30.38 6.52 -13.37
N PHE A 89 -29.22 5.86 -13.42
CA PHE A 89 -28.75 5.07 -14.55
C PHE A 89 -28.84 3.56 -14.29
N MET A 90 -29.08 3.14 -13.06
CA MET A 90 -29.18 1.73 -12.69
C MET A 90 -30.51 1.12 -13.14
N GLN A 91 -30.45 -0.13 -13.61
CA GLN A 91 -31.62 -0.95 -13.87
C GLN A 91 -32.00 -1.77 -12.63
N GLU A 92 -33.25 -2.23 -12.57
CA GLU A 92 -33.75 -3.04 -11.46
C GLU A 92 -32.92 -4.33 -11.32
N GLY A 93 -32.35 -4.55 -10.14
CA GLY A 93 -31.52 -5.72 -9.84
C GLY A 93 -30.03 -5.55 -10.14
N GLU A 94 -29.58 -4.42 -10.69
CA GLU A 94 -28.16 -4.13 -10.82
C GLU A 94 -27.53 -3.78 -9.46
N THR A 95 -26.32 -4.26 -9.25
CA THR A 95 -25.46 -3.91 -8.11
C THR A 95 -24.25 -3.13 -8.60
N ARG A 96 -23.59 -2.40 -7.69
CA ARG A 96 -22.33 -1.71 -7.98
C ARG A 96 -21.32 -2.65 -8.66
N TRP A 97 -21.14 -3.84 -8.10
CA TRP A 97 -20.27 -4.88 -8.65
C TRP A 97 -20.64 -5.28 -10.08
N SER A 98 -21.94 -5.45 -10.39
CA SER A 98 -22.36 -5.77 -11.76
C SER A 98 -22.04 -4.65 -12.76
N ILE A 99 -22.13 -3.39 -12.31
CA ILE A 99 -21.83 -2.22 -13.14
C ILE A 99 -20.33 -2.11 -13.41
N GLU A 100 -19.50 -2.22 -12.37
CA GLU A 100 -18.03 -2.21 -12.49
C GLU A 100 -17.53 -3.32 -13.42
N ARG A 101 -18.04 -4.54 -13.24
CA ARG A 101 -17.73 -5.68 -14.10
C ARG A 101 -18.10 -5.41 -15.56
N ASN A 102 -19.28 -4.84 -15.80
CA ASN A 102 -19.76 -4.57 -17.15
C ASN A 102 -18.98 -3.41 -17.82
N ALA A 103 -18.65 -2.36 -17.06
CA ALA A 103 -17.82 -1.26 -17.52
C ALA A 103 -16.43 -1.76 -17.97
N ALA A 104 -15.79 -2.60 -17.14
CA ALA A 104 -14.50 -3.21 -17.47
C ALA A 104 -14.59 -4.11 -18.72
N ALA A 105 -15.65 -4.92 -18.83
CA ALA A 105 -15.87 -5.78 -20.00
C ALA A 105 -16.09 -4.99 -21.30
N ALA A 106 -16.71 -3.81 -21.20
CA ALA A 106 -16.90 -2.88 -22.31
C ALA A 106 -15.67 -1.97 -22.56
N GLY A 107 -14.61 -2.08 -21.74
CA GLY A 107 -13.36 -1.34 -21.92
C GLY A 107 -13.38 0.09 -21.37
N PHE A 108 -14.34 0.42 -20.50
CA PHE A 108 -14.41 1.74 -19.86
C PHE A 108 -13.52 1.78 -18.62
N ILE A 109 -12.76 2.87 -18.49
CA ILE A 109 -11.91 3.15 -17.32
C ILE A 109 -12.74 3.72 -16.17
N ARG A 110 -13.88 4.37 -16.48
CA ARG A 110 -14.80 4.97 -15.50
C ARG A 110 -16.19 4.40 -15.71
N GLU A 111 -16.81 3.93 -14.65
CA GLU A 111 -18.12 3.28 -14.67
C GLU A 111 -19.23 4.27 -15.03
N MET A 112 -19.09 5.55 -14.67
CA MET A 112 -20.02 6.60 -15.08
C MET A 112 -20.04 6.80 -16.60
N ASP A 113 -18.87 6.76 -17.25
CA ASP A 113 -18.80 6.90 -18.71
C ASP A 113 -19.52 5.73 -19.40
N TYR A 114 -19.42 4.52 -18.81
CA TYR A 114 -20.18 3.35 -19.26
C TYR A 114 -21.70 3.50 -19.06
N LEU A 115 -22.13 4.00 -17.89
CA LEU A 115 -23.55 4.22 -17.58
C LEU A 115 -24.19 5.26 -18.50
N GLU A 116 -23.47 6.35 -18.80
CA GLU A 116 -23.90 7.39 -19.74
C GLU A 116 -23.97 6.86 -21.17
N TRP A 117 -22.91 6.19 -21.64
CA TRP A 117 -22.89 5.56 -22.97
C TRP A 117 -24.06 4.59 -23.16
N ARG A 118 -24.34 3.76 -22.15
CA ARG A 118 -25.45 2.81 -22.18
C ARG A 118 -26.81 3.50 -22.30
N ARG A 119 -27.01 4.59 -21.56
CA ARG A 119 -28.25 5.39 -21.61
C ARG A 119 -28.43 6.00 -22.99
N ASP A 120 -27.39 6.61 -23.53
CA ASP A 120 -27.45 7.31 -24.81
C ASP A 120 -27.65 6.33 -25.97
N SER A 121 -26.99 5.16 -25.92
CA SER A 121 -27.19 4.07 -26.89
C SER A 121 -28.62 3.49 -26.85
N ALA A 122 -29.25 3.45 -25.67
CA ALA A 122 -30.63 3.00 -25.53
C ALA A 122 -31.65 4.00 -26.09
N ILE A 123 -31.29 5.29 -26.19
CA ILE A 123 -32.13 6.34 -26.78
C ILE A 123 -32.08 6.27 -28.32
N ASP A 124 -30.92 5.93 -28.88
CA ASP A 124 -30.72 5.80 -30.34
C ASP A 124 -31.40 4.57 -30.96
N ASP A 125 -31.85 3.61 -30.13
CA ASP A 125 -32.57 2.40 -30.57
C ASP A 125 -34.11 2.53 -30.59
N ILE A 126 -34.64 3.75 -30.43
CA ILE A 126 -36.09 4.03 -30.59
C ILE A 126 -36.38 4.37 -32.07
N PRO A 127 -37.15 3.54 -32.82
CA PRO A 127 -37.48 3.79 -34.23
C PRO A 127 -38.41 4.99 -34.46
#